data_AF-A0AB34J1X6-F1
#
_entry.id   AF-A0AB34J1X6-F1
#
_cell.length_a   1.000
_cell.length_b   1.000
_cell.length_c   1.000
_cell.angle_alpha   90.00
_cell.angle_beta   90.00
_cell.angle_gamma   90.00
#
_symmetry.space_group_name_H-M   'P 1'
#
loop_
_entity.id
_entity.type
_entity.pdbx_description
1 polymer ?
#
loop_
_entity_poly.entity_id
_entity_poly.type
_entity_poly.pdbx_seq_one_letter_code
_entity_poly.pdbx_strand_id
1 'polypeptide(L)'
;MDEPWQRDAKAYAFTQLVAHLQMRTDVQNIEQMILAGFCRNCLSKWYYAGAVRAGVPLSYDDACELVYGMPYAEWKKSYQSKASDEQLRRLEETKAGHARHPPLDAPAPPPPPPPPRLLSDVCCEPVPPPPPLRVAQPAEVADVRLGILTVSDRASRGTYDDISGPEAHRCMLEYSGQPSTRWRLELVRKAVVPDDAAQISAALVEWSGACNLILTTGGTGLSPRDVTPDATLSVVDKPLPGITELLLRESIKLEPLAALSRAAAGTRGRTLIVNLPGRPKAVVENLRILMPLLAHALNELAKEA
;
A
#
# COMPACT_ATOMS: atom_id res chain seq x y z
N MET A 1 -13.83 -15.15 -9.88
CA MET A 1 -13.24 -13.91 -10.41
C MET A 1 -11.78 -13.92 -10.05
N ASP A 2 -10.92 -13.31 -10.87
CA ASP A 2 -9.49 -13.23 -10.54
C ASP A 2 -9.27 -12.44 -9.24
N GLU A 3 -8.31 -12.89 -8.43
CA GLU A 3 -7.81 -12.16 -7.27
C GLU A 3 -7.15 -10.83 -7.71
N PRO A 4 -7.12 -9.78 -6.87
CA PRO A 4 -6.55 -8.48 -7.26
C PRO A 4 -5.11 -8.57 -7.81
N TRP A 5 -4.25 -9.39 -7.20
CA TRP A 5 -2.87 -9.57 -7.67
C TRP A 5 -2.79 -10.27 -9.03
N GLN A 6 -3.77 -11.12 -9.38
CA GLN A 6 -3.80 -11.81 -10.67
C GLN A 6 -4.11 -10.83 -11.80
N ARG A 7 -4.94 -9.81 -11.54
CA ARG A 7 -5.21 -8.74 -12.49
C ARG A 7 -3.93 -7.95 -12.80
N ASP A 8 -3.18 -7.57 -11.76
CA ASP A 8 -1.94 -6.82 -11.91
C ASP A 8 -0.86 -7.65 -12.61
N ALA A 9 -0.73 -8.94 -12.26
CA ALA A 9 0.19 -9.85 -12.92
C ALA A 9 -0.14 -10.04 -14.41
N LYS A 10 -1.43 -10.18 -14.76
CA LYS A 10 -1.88 -10.29 -16.16
C LYS A 10 -1.62 -9.00 -16.94
N ALA A 11 -1.86 -7.84 -16.33
CA ALA A 11 -1.57 -6.54 -16.94
C ALA A 11 -0.07 -6.40 -17.20
N TYR A 12 0.77 -6.72 -16.22
CA TYR A 12 2.23 -6.69 -16.37
C TYR A 12 2.70 -7.63 -17.48
N ALA A 13 2.23 -8.88 -17.50
CA ALA A 13 2.57 -9.84 -18.54
C ALA A 13 2.19 -9.35 -19.95
N PHE A 14 1.01 -8.74 -20.09
CA PHE A 14 0.58 -8.14 -21.35
C PHE A 14 1.48 -6.96 -21.76
N THR A 15 1.84 -6.08 -20.83
CA THR A 15 2.79 -4.98 -21.06
C THR A 15 4.14 -5.51 -21.55
N GLN A 16 4.67 -6.58 -20.95
CA GLN A 16 5.93 -7.19 -21.38
C GLN A 16 5.83 -7.79 -22.78
N LEU A 17 4.72 -8.46 -23.12
CA LEU A 17 4.47 -8.99 -24.45
C LEU A 17 4.47 -7.87 -25.51
N VAL A 18 3.74 -6.79 -25.25
CA VAL A 18 3.66 -5.65 -26.18
C VAL A 18 5.05 -5.01 -26.36
N ALA A 19 5.76 -4.73 -25.26
CA ALA A 19 7.11 -4.17 -25.32
C ALA A 19 8.07 -5.07 -26.11
N HIS A 20 8.00 -6.39 -25.94
CA HIS A 20 8.80 -7.33 -26.72
C HIS A 20 8.48 -7.26 -28.22
N LEU A 21 7.20 -7.19 -28.58
CA LEU A 21 6.75 -7.08 -29.97
C LEU A 21 7.09 -5.74 -30.61
N GLN A 22 7.18 -4.66 -29.84
CA GLN A 22 7.65 -3.34 -30.31
C GLN A 22 9.14 -3.38 -30.69
N MET A 23 9.96 -4.11 -29.92
CA MET A 23 11.38 -4.30 -30.26
C MET A 23 11.58 -5.21 -31.49
N ARG A 24 10.70 -6.19 -31.69
CA ARG A 24 10.79 -7.19 -32.77
C ARG A 24 10.09 -6.75 -34.05
N THR A 25 10.53 -5.64 -34.64
CA THR A 25 9.99 -5.12 -35.92
C THR A 25 10.25 -6.06 -37.11
N ASP A 26 11.24 -6.95 -36.98
CA ASP A 26 11.51 -8.04 -37.91
C ASP A 26 10.35 -9.06 -38.00
N VAL A 27 9.64 -9.29 -36.88
CA VAL A 27 8.53 -10.25 -36.83
C VAL A 27 7.29 -9.62 -37.46
N GLN A 28 6.94 -10.07 -38.65
CA GLN A 28 5.82 -9.51 -39.42
C GLN A 28 4.48 -10.07 -38.93
N ASN A 29 3.41 -9.29 -39.10
CA ASN A 29 2.07 -9.73 -38.70
C ASN A 29 1.65 -11.05 -39.39
N ILE A 30 2.02 -11.25 -40.65
CA ILE A 30 1.69 -12.47 -41.39
C ILE A 30 2.31 -13.72 -40.74
N GLU A 31 3.51 -13.60 -40.20
CA GLU A 31 4.20 -14.71 -39.52
C GLU A 31 3.52 -15.04 -38.19
N GLN A 32 3.11 -14.03 -37.44
CA GLN A 32 2.35 -14.23 -36.20
C GLN A 32 0.98 -14.86 -36.48
N MET A 33 0.29 -14.43 -37.54
CA MET A 33 -0.97 -15.05 -37.96
C MET A 33 -0.79 -16.53 -38.33
N ILE A 34 0.28 -16.87 -39.06
CA ILE A 34 0.56 -18.26 -39.45
C ILE A 34 0.91 -19.13 -38.23
N LEU A 35 1.75 -18.63 -37.31
CA LEU A 35 2.28 -19.44 -36.21
C LEU A 35 1.37 -19.47 -34.97
N ALA A 36 0.80 -18.32 -34.61
CA ALA A 36 0.07 -18.13 -33.36
C ALA A 36 -1.43 -17.87 -33.58
N GLY A 37 -1.87 -17.66 -34.83
CA GLY A 37 -3.26 -17.35 -35.15
C GLY A 37 -3.67 -15.91 -34.82
N PHE A 38 -2.77 -15.05 -34.32
CA PHE A 38 -3.08 -13.64 -34.07
C PHE A 38 -1.86 -12.77 -34.39
N CYS A 39 -2.08 -11.47 -34.59
CA CYS A 39 -1.00 -10.51 -34.82
C CYS A 39 -1.20 -9.24 -33.97
N ARG A 40 -0.34 -8.24 -34.15
CA ARG A 40 -0.44 -6.93 -33.48
C ARG A 40 -1.81 -6.27 -33.69
N ASN A 41 -2.39 -6.33 -34.88
CA ASN A 41 -3.75 -5.80 -35.11
C ASN A 41 -4.82 -6.52 -34.28
N CYS A 42 -4.67 -7.83 -34.04
CA CYS A 42 -5.57 -8.57 -33.15
C CYS A 42 -5.41 -8.09 -31.70
N LEU A 43 -4.17 -7.87 -31.24
CA LEU A 43 -3.89 -7.29 -29.93
C LEU A 43 -4.52 -5.90 -29.78
N SER A 44 -4.40 -5.04 -30.80
CA SER A 44 -5.01 -3.71 -30.80
C SER A 44 -6.53 -3.78 -30.68
N LYS A 45 -7.17 -4.74 -31.36
CA LYS A 45 -8.62 -4.96 -31.29
C LYS A 45 -9.06 -5.46 -29.91
N TRP A 46 -8.29 -6.35 -29.29
CA TRP A 46 -8.58 -6.79 -27.93
C TRP A 46 -8.39 -5.68 -26.90
N TYR A 47 -7.35 -4.85 -27.08
CA TYR A 47 -7.10 -3.69 -26.23
C TYR A 47 -8.23 -2.67 -26.36
N TYR A 48 -8.60 -2.32 -27.59
CA TYR A 48 -9.73 -1.43 -27.89
C TYR A 48 -11.04 -1.96 -27.29
N ALA A 49 -11.39 -3.23 -27.51
CA ALA A 49 -12.57 -3.84 -26.91
C ALA A 49 -12.54 -3.82 -25.37
N GLY A 50 -11.37 -4.00 -24.77
CA GLY A 50 -11.15 -3.86 -23.34
C GLY A 50 -11.39 -2.43 -22.84
N ALA A 51 -10.89 -1.42 -23.56
CA ALA A 51 -11.09 -0.01 -23.24
C ALA A 51 -12.57 0.40 -23.34
N VAL A 52 -13.25 -0.02 -24.41
CA VAL A 52 -14.70 0.19 -24.60
C VAL A 52 -15.49 -0.44 -23.44
N ARG A 53 -15.16 -1.68 -23.06
CA ARG A 53 -15.79 -2.35 -21.91
C ARG A 53 -15.52 -1.63 -20.58
N ALA A 54 -14.37 -0.97 -20.46
CA ALA A 54 -14.01 -0.18 -19.29
C ALA A 54 -14.59 1.25 -19.30
N GLY A 55 -15.32 1.64 -20.36
CA GLY A 55 -15.86 3.01 -20.52
C GLY A 55 -14.78 4.07 -20.77
N VAL A 56 -13.60 3.66 -21.25
CA VAL A 56 -12.48 4.58 -21.54
C VAL A 56 -12.61 5.07 -22.99
N PRO A 57 -12.63 6.39 -23.23
CA PRO A 57 -12.66 6.94 -24.59
C PRO A 57 -11.29 6.75 -25.24
N LEU A 58 -11.14 5.67 -26.00
CA LEU A 58 -9.93 5.30 -26.75
C LEU A 58 -10.33 4.97 -28.18
N SER A 59 -9.68 5.55 -29.19
CA SER A 59 -9.91 5.17 -30.58
C SER A 59 -9.17 3.88 -30.94
N TYR A 60 -9.57 3.24 -32.04
CA TYR A 60 -8.84 2.07 -32.53
C TYR A 60 -7.41 2.42 -33.00
N ASP A 61 -7.21 3.63 -33.52
CA ASP A 61 -5.89 4.11 -33.92
C ASP A 61 -4.98 4.31 -32.71
N ASP A 62 -5.50 4.85 -31.60
CA ASP A 62 -4.77 4.94 -30.32
C ASP A 62 -4.38 3.54 -29.81
N ALA A 63 -5.30 2.57 -29.89
CA ALA A 63 -5.03 1.20 -29.50
C ALA A 63 -3.93 0.56 -30.38
N CYS A 64 -3.92 0.88 -31.67
CA CYS A 64 -2.83 0.48 -32.55
C CYS A 64 -1.51 1.12 -32.15
N GLU A 65 -1.48 2.43 -31.93
CA GLU A 65 -0.27 3.14 -31.53
C GLU A 65 0.32 2.57 -30.24
N LEU A 66 -0.51 2.23 -29.25
CA LEU A 66 -0.07 1.57 -28.01
C LEU A 66 0.58 0.20 -28.27
N VAL A 67 0.06 -0.59 -29.20
CA VAL A 67 0.62 -1.92 -29.53
C VAL A 67 1.88 -1.81 -30.40
N TYR A 68 1.93 -0.87 -31.33
CA TYR A 68 3.06 -0.68 -32.25
C TYR A 68 4.18 0.20 -31.69
N GLY A 69 3.90 0.99 -30.65
CA GLY A 69 4.82 1.97 -30.07
C GLY A 69 4.98 3.25 -30.88
N MET A 70 4.21 3.38 -31.98
CA MET A 70 4.17 4.52 -32.89
C MET A 70 2.92 4.41 -33.78
N PRO A 71 2.51 5.48 -34.48
CA PRO A 71 1.38 5.43 -35.40
C PRO A 71 1.51 4.29 -36.42
N TYR A 72 0.46 3.49 -36.58
CA TYR A 72 0.49 2.29 -37.43
C TYR A 72 0.85 2.59 -38.90
N ALA A 73 0.40 3.74 -39.42
CA ALA A 73 0.74 4.18 -40.77
C ALA A 73 2.26 4.39 -40.95
N GLU A 74 2.92 4.92 -39.92
CA GLU A 74 4.38 5.12 -39.91
C GLU A 74 5.12 3.78 -39.76
N TRP A 75 4.64 2.91 -38.86
CA TRP A 75 5.21 1.57 -38.70
C TRP A 75 5.15 0.78 -40.01
N LYS A 76 4.01 0.82 -40.69
CA LYS A 76 3.82 0.16 -41.99
C LYS A 76 4.81 0.66 -43.05
N LYS A 77 5.03 1.97 -43.10
CA LYS A 77 5.98 2.56 -44.04
C LYS A 77 7.43 2.17 -43.74
N SER A 78 7.79 2.09 -42.46
CA SER A 78 9.17 1.89 -42.02
C SER A 78 9.58 0.42 -41.93
N TYR A 79 8.65 -0.48 -41.60
CA TYR A 79 8.98 -1.85 -41.21
C TYR A 79 8.17 -2.95 -41.89
N GLN A 80 7.04 -2.64 -42.55
CA GLN A 80 6.23 -3.69 -43.16
C GLN A 80 6.85 -4.18 -44.47
N SER A 81 7.20 -5.47 -44.53
CA SER A 81 7.65 -6.11 -45.76
C SER A 81 6.49 -6.68 -46.58
N LYS A 82 6.71 -6.84 -47.89
CA LYS A 82 5.77 -7.54 -48.77
C LYS A 82 5.74 -9.03 -48.41
N ALA A 83 4.54 -9.59 -48.27
CA ALA A 83 4.37 -11.02 -48.07
C ALA A 83 4.78 -11.82 -49.31
N SER A 84 5.45 -12.95 -49.10
CA SER A 84 5.75 -13.91 -50.17
C SER A 84 4.55 -14.79 -50.50
N ASP A 85 4.53 -15.38 -51.69
CA ASP A 85 3.47 -16.30 -52.11
C ASP A 85 3.33 -17.49 -51.16
N GLU A 86 4.45 -17.95 -50.60
CA GLU A 86 4.46 -19.02 -49.61
C GLU A 86 3.79 -18.61 -48.30
N GLN A 87 4.09 -17.39 -47.80
CA GLN A 87 3.42 -16.88 -46.60
C GLN A 87 1.91 -16.71 -46.83
N LEU A 88 1.50 -16.28 -48.01
CA LEU A 88 0.08 -16.15 -48.38
C LEU A 88 -0.64 -17.50 -48.42
N ARG A 89 0.00 -18.54 -48.98
CA ARG A 89 -0.55 -19.92 -48.98
C ARG A 89 -0.74 -20.44 -47.55
N ARG A 90 0.30 -20.35 -46.72
CA ARG A 90 0.26 -20.80 -45.32
C ARG A 90 -0.74 -20.01 -44.47
N LEU A 91 -0.93 -18.73 -44.77
CA LEU A 91 -1.93 -17.91 -44.09
C LEU A 91 -3.35 -18.43 -44.37
N GLU A 92 -3.63 -18.86 -45.60
CA GLU A 92 -4.95 -19.43 -45.94
C GLU A 92 -5.13 -20.82 -45.31
N GLU A 93 -4.10 -21.67 -45.29
CA GLU A 93 -4.14 -22.99 -44.64
C GLU A 93 -4.42 -22.90 -43.13
N THR A 94 -3.87 -21.90 -42.46
CA THR A 94 -3.99 -21.73 -41.00
C THR A 94 -5.21 -20.92 -40.55
N LYS A 95 -5.99 -20.39 -41.51
CA LYS A 95 -7.09 -19.44 -41.28
C LYS A 95 -8.14 -19.91 -40.28
N ALA A 96 -8.41 -21.21 -40.22
CA ALA A 96 -9.36 -21.78 -39.27
C ALA A 96 -8.98 -21.53 -37.80
N GLY A 97 -7.67 -21.43 -37.49
CA GLY A 97 -7.13 -21.19 -36.16
C GLY A 97 -6.93 -19.71 -35.83
N HIS A 98 -7.27 -18.78 -36.73
CA HIS A 98 -7.05 -17.37 -36.49
C HIS A 98 -8.02 -16.80 -35.44
N ALA A 99 -7.50 -15.88 -34.64
CA ALA A 99 -8.22 -15.17 -33.60
C ALA A 99 -9.47 -14.49 -34.16
N ARG A 100 -10.60 -14.75 -33.50
CA ARG A 100 -11.87 -14.08 -33.79
C ARG A 100 -12.04 -12.93 -32.83
N HIS A 101 -12.46 -11.79 -33.36
CA HIS A 101 -12.78 -10.61 -32.58
C HIS A 101 -14.11 -10.04 -33.11
N PRO A 102 -14.91 -9.39 -32.26
CA PRO A 102 -16.09 -8.67 -32.72
C PRO A 102 -15.73 -7.54 -33.70
N PRO A 103 -16.68 -7.07 -34.52
CA PRO A 103 -16.54 -5.82 -35.28
C PRO A 103 -16.18 -4.65 -34.36
N LEU A 104 -15.43 -3.67 -34.86
CA LEU A 104 -15.03 -2.48 -34.08
C LEU A 104 -16.25 -1.69 -33.58
N ASP A 105 -17.33 -1.66 -34.36
CA ASP A 105 -18.56 -0.93 -34.02
C ASP A 105 -19.59 -1.79 -33.27
N ALA A 106 -19.24 -3.01 -32.88
CA ALA A 106 -20.16 -3.87 -32.16
C ALA A 106 -20.39 -3.34 -30.73
N PRO A 107 -21.65 -3.35 -30.23
CA PRO A 107 -21.92 -2.97 -28.85
C PRO A 107 -21.11 -3.84 -27.89
N ALA A 108 -20.52 -3.21 -26.87
CA ALA A 108 -19.73 -3.91 -25.88
C ALA A 108 -20.52 -5.09 -25.31
N PRO A 109 -19.93 -6.30 -25.20
CA PRO A 109 -20.60 -7.39 -24.51
C PRO A 109 -20.91 -6.92 -23.08
N PRO A 110 -22.12 -7.22 -22.54
CA PRO A 110 -22.48 -6.80 -21.20
C PRO A 110 -21.41 -7.27 -20.22
N PRO A 111 -21.07 -6.46 -19.20
CA PRO A 111 -20.14 -6.91 -18.17
C PRO A 111 -20.66 -8.25 -17.60
N PRO A 112 -19.76 -9.21 -17.30
CA PRO A 112 -20.19 -10.48 -16.73
C PRO A 112 -21.02 -10.19 -15.48
N PRO A 113 -22.14 -10.91 -15.27
CA PRO A 113 -22.97 -10.68 -14.10
C PRO A 113 -22.10 -10.85 -12.85
N PRO A 114 -22.24 -9.97 -11.84
CA PRO A 114 -21.58 -10.18 -10.57
C PRO A 114 -21.99 -11.56 -10.02
N PRO A 115 -21.11 -12.29 -9.31
CA PRO A 115 -21.51 -13.55 -8.70
C PRO A 115 -22.75 -13.33 -7.81
N PRO A 116 -23.68 -14.30 -7.75
CA PRO A 116 -24.90 -14.14 -6.96
C PRO A 116 -24.54 -13.86 -5.49
N ARG A 117 -25.11 -12.79 -4.94
CA ARG A 117 -24.91 -12.38 -3.54
C ARG A 117 -25.65 -13.33 -2.61
N LEU A 118 -25.00 -13.71 -1.50
CA LEU A 118 -25.64 -14.41 -0.39
C LEU A 118 -26.37 -13.39 0.49
N LEU A 119 -27.42 -13.84 1.20
CA LEU A 119 -28.30 -13.00 2.03
C LEU A 119 -27.59 -12.19 3.15
N SER A 120 -26.30 -12.44 3.40
CA SER A 120 -25.45 -11.63 4.30
C SER A 120 -25.23 -10.19 3.82
N ASP A 121 -25.48 -9.92 2.54
CA ASP A 121 -25.04 -8.67 1.89
C ASP A 121 -26.11 -7.56 1.86
N VAL A 122 -27.26 -7.77 2.52
CA VAL A 122 -28.34 -6.75 2.64
C VAL A 122 -28.03 -5.74 3.76
N CYS A 123 -27.14 -6.05 4.71
CA CYS A 123 -26.73 -5.12 5.77
C CYS A 123 -25.49 -4.26 5.44
N CYS A 124 -24.84 -4.48 4.29
CA CYS A 124 -23.54 -3.90 3.96
C CYS A 124 -23.54 -3.22 2.59
N GLU A 125 -23.90 -1.93 2.51
CA GLU A 125 -23.37 -1.10 1.44
C GLU A 125 -21.84 -1.01 1.59
N PRO A 126 -21.03 -1.11 0.52
CA PRO A 126 -19.60 -0.85 0.62
C PRO A 126 -19.39 0.64 0.88
N VAL A 127 -18.80 0.96 2.04
CA VAL A 127 -18.22 2.28 2.26
C VAL A 127 -17.22 2.53 1.12
N PRO A 128 -17.34 3.63 0.36
CA PRO A 128 -16.38 3.93 -0.71
C PRO A 128 -14.95 3.87 -0.16
N PRO A 129 -13.94 3.47 -0.96
CA PRO A 129 -12.56 3.48 -0.49
C PRO A 129 -12.27 4.87 0.07
N PRO A 130 -11.69 4.97 1.29
CA PRO A 130 -11.38 6.26 1.85
C PRO A 130 -10.51 7.02 0.84
N PRO A 131 -10.73 8.33 0.66
CA PRO A 131 -9.88 9.11 -0.23
C PRO A 131 -8.41 8.84 0.13
N PRO A 132 -7.47 8.86 -0.84
CA PRO A 132 -6.06 8.76 -0.53
C PRO A 132 -5.77 9.76 0.60
N LEU A 133 -5.08 9.30 1.65
CA LEU A 133 -4.74 10.13 2.81
C LEU A 133 -4.17 11.44 2.28
N ARG A 134 -4.95 12.51 2.38
CA ARG A 134 -4.48 13.84 2.04
C ARG A 134 -3.42 14.15 3.09
N VAL A 135 -2.17 14.22 2.66
CA VAL A 135 -1.10 14.76 3.49
C VAL A 135 -1.53 16.19 3.84
N ALA A 136 -1.75 16.46 5.13
CA ALA A 136 -2.12 17.78 5.58
C ALA A 136 -1.09 18.80 5.07
N GLN A 137 -1.55 19.96 4.60
CA GLN A 137 -0.66 21.05 4.25
C GLN A 137 0.20 21.41 5.47
N PRO A 138 1.48 21.76 5.30
CA PRO A 138 2.37 22.00 6.43
C PRO A 138 1.95 23.27 7.16
N ALA A 139 1.20 23.10 8.26
CA ALA A 139 1.06 24.12 9.29
C ALA A 139 2.40 24.31 10.00
N GLU A 140 2.63 25.46 10.65
CA GLU A 140 3.75 25.61 11.60
C GLU A 140 3.71 24.47 12.60
N VAL A 141 4.80 23.70 12.70
CA VAL A 141 4.80 22.42 13.44
C VAL A 141 5.44 22.60 14.80
N ALA A 142 4.76 22.16 15.85
CA ALA A 142 5.33 22.07 17.18
C ALA A 142 6.53 21.11 17.18
N ASP A 143 7.64 21.52 17.83
CA ASP A 143 8.79 20.65 18.04
C ASP A 143 8.37 19.38 18.81
N VAL A 144 8.93 18.24 18.42
CA VAL A 144 8.58 16.92 18.98
C VAL A 144 9.50 16.60 20.14
N ARG A 145 8.92 16.56 21.33
CA ARG A 145 9.55 16.13 22.59
C ARG A 145 9.17 14.67 22.83
N LEU A 146 10.07 13.77 22.44
CA LEU A 146 9.84 12.34 22.37
C LEU A 146 10.22 11.63 23.67
N GLY A 147 9.32 10.77 24.14
CA GLY A 147 9.58 9.72 25.13
C GLY A 147 9.55 8.34 24.49
N ILE A 148 10.51 7.47 24.82
CA ILE A 148 10.51 6.06 24.37
C ILE A 148 10.56 5.12 25.57
N LEU A 149 9.53 4.30 25.73
CA LEU A 149 9.42 3.32 26.81
C LEU A 149 9.47 1.90 26.26
N THR A 150 10.59 1.21 26.46
CA THR A 150 10.68 -0.21 26.13
C THR A 150 10.08 -1.02 27.26
N VAL A 151 9.10 -1.86 26.95
CA VAL A 151 8.46 -2.77 27.91
C VAL A 151 8.93 -4.19 27.61
N SER A 152 9.77 -4.71 28.51
CA SER A 152 10.23 -6.11 28.46
C SER A 152 10.82 -6.54 29.79
N ASP A 153 10.29 -7.62 30.33
CA ASP A 153 10.86 -8.38 31.45
C ASP A 153 12.32 -8.77 31.25
N ARG A 154 12.68 -9.16 30.02
CA ARG A 154 14.03 -9.65 29.72
C ARG A 154 15.01 -8.50 29.55
N ALA A 155 14.60 -7.42 28.91
CA ALA A 155 15.46 -6.24 28.75
C ALA A 155 15.66 -5.50 30.07
N SER A 156 14.61 -5.37 30.89
CA SER A 156 14.70 -4.74 32.23
C SER A 156 15.62 -5.49 33.19
N ARG A 157 15.71 -6.82 33.08
CA ARG A 157 16.67 -7.65 33.84
C ARG A 157 18.07 -7.71 33.22
N GLY A 158 18.32 -7.06 32.09
CA GLY A 158 19.59 -7.13 31.37
C GLY A 158 19.88 -8.51 30.75
N THR A 159 18.84 -9.34 30.54
CA THR A 159 18.99 -10.65 29.88
C THR A 159 19.28 -10.52 28.39
N TYR A 160 18.85 -9.43 27.76
CA TYR A 160 19.29 -9.00 26.44
C TYR A 160 19.23 -7.48 26.33
N ASP A 161 19.96 -6.93 25.37
CA ASP A 161 19.95 -5.51 25.07
C ASP A 161 18.66 -5.07 24.36
N ASP A 162 18.10 -3.95 24.78
CA ASP A 162 17.00 -3.31 24.07
C ASP A 162 17.44 -2.85 22.67
N ILE A 163 16.91 -3.50 21.63
CA ILE A 163 17.13 -3.12 20.23
C ILE A 163 15.99 -2.24 19.71
N SER A 164 14.75 -2.48 20.16
CA SER A 164 13.55 -1.85 19.61
C SER A 164 13.43 -0.37 20.00
N GLY A 165 13.79 -0.02 21.24
CA GLY A 165 13.80 1.37 21.69
C GLY A 165 14.80 2.25 20.92
N PRO A 166 16.09 1.86 20.80
CA PRO A 166 17.03 2.55 19.92
C PRO A 166 16.57 2.65 18.47
N GLU A 167 15.95 1.60 17.93
CA GLU A 167 15.49 1.58 16.55
C GLU A 167 14.31 2.55 16.32
N ALA A 168 13.39 2.66 17.28
CA ALA A 168 12.34 3.68 17.25
C ALA A 168 12.92 5.09 17.21
N HIS A 169 13.92 5.37 18.07
CA HIS A 169 14.60 6.66 18.09
C HIS A 169 15.29 6.97 16.76
N ARG A 170 16.04 5.99 16.22
CA ARG A 170 16.74 6.11 14.94
C ARG A 170 15.77 6.46 13.81
N CYS A 171 14.64 5.74 13.73
CA CYS A 171 13.64 5.97 12.70
C CYS A 171 12.98 7.36 12.80
N MET A 172 12.67 7.82 14.01
CA MET A 172 12.14 9.15 14.25
C MET A 172 13.15 10.24 13.87
N LEU A 173 14.42 10.06 14.24
CA LEU A 173 15.50 11.00 13.92
C LEU A 173 15.71 11.10 12.41
N GLU A 174 15.78 9.96 11.72
CA GLU A 174 15.89 9.88 10.26
C GLU A 174 14.72 10.59 9.56
N TYR A 175 13.49 10.41 10.06
CA TYR A 175 12.32 11.10 9.52
C TYR A 175 12.38 12.61 9.76
N SER A 176 12.72 13.06 10.98
CA SER A 176 12.82 14.48 11.32
C SER A 176 13.91 15.25 10.55
N GLY A 177 14.91 14.53 10.03
CA GLY A 177 15.98 15.10 9.20
C GLY A 177 15.60 15.29 7.72
N GLN A 178 14.41 14.88 7.30
CA GLN A 178 13.99 15.00 5.90
C GLN A 178 13.65 16.45 5.53
N PRO A 179 13.88 16.90 4.28
CA PRO A 179 13.52 18.27 3.87
C PRO A 179 12.02 18.57 3.97
N SER A 180 11.18 17.54 3.96
CA SER A 180 9.72 17.63 4.08
C SER A 180 9.25 17.81 5.53
N THR A 181 10.08 17.52 6.53
CA THR A 181 9.75 17.70 7.95
C THR A 181 10.25 19.05 8.46
N ARG A 182 9.37 19.81 9.11
CA ARG A 182 9.64 21.19 9.59
C ARG A 182 9.64 21.36 11.11
N TRP A 183 9.72 20.25 11.85
CA TRP A 183 9.79 20.21 13.31
C TRP A 183 11.12 19.62 13.74
N ARG A 184 11.65 20.06 14.89
CA ARG A 184 12.82 19.43 15.51
C ARG A 184 12.39 18.26 16.38
N LEU A 185 13.25 17.24 16.45
CA LEU A 185 13.10 16.13 17.37
C LEU A 185 14.05 16.31 18.55
N GLU A 186 13.51 16.22 19.76
CA GLU A 186 14.26 16.12 21.00
C GLU A 186 13.84 14.84 21.74
N LEU A 187 14.80 13.96 22.05
CA LEU A 187 14.54 12.81 22.92
C LEU A 187 14.63 13.25 24.39
N VAL A 188 13.48 13.39 25.04
CA VAL A 188 13.36 13.93 26.41
C VAL A 188 13.40 12.84 27.46
N ARG A 189 12.85 11.65 27.16
CA ARG A 189 12.83 10.50 28.06
C ARG A 189 13.10 9.20 27.32
N LYS A 190 13.84 8.31 27.96
CA LYS A 190 14.03 6.93 27.52
C LYS A 190 14.20 6.02 28.73
N ALA A 191 13.49 4.92 28.77
CA ALA A 191 13.65 3.91 29.82
C ALA A 191 13.25 2.51 29.33
N VAL A 192 13.67 1.51 30.09
CA VAL A 192 13.25 0.12 29.95
C VAL A 192 12.57 -0.29 31.25
N VAL A 193 11.35 -0.82 31.17
CA VAL A 193 10.57 -1.31 32.32
C VAL A 193 10.15 -2.77 32.09
N PRO A 194 9.92 -3.55 33.16
CA PRO A 194 9.33 -4.88 33.03
C PRO A 194 7.89 -4.80 32.53
N ASP A 195 7.34 -5.96 32.17
CA ASP A 195 5.94 -6.15 31.80
C ASP A 195 5.04 -6.06 33.05
N ASP A 196 4.96 -4.85 33.64
CA ASP A 196 4.27 -4.53 34.88
C ASP A 196 3.39 -3.29 34.70
N ALA A 197 2.08 -3.46 34.88
CA ALA A 197 1.11 -2.41 34.59
C ALA A 197 1.33 -1.13 35.42
N ALA A 198 1.70 -1.26 36.69
CA ALA A 198 1.90 -0.11 37.57
C ALA A 198 3.13 0.71 37.14
N GLN A 199 4.23 0.06 36.80
CA GLN A 199 5.43 0.75 36.32
C GLN A 199 5.22 1.41 34.95
N ILE A 200 4.52 0.74 34.04
CA ILE A 200 4.19 1.31 32.72
C ILE A 200 3.31 2.54 32.89
N SER A 201 2.19 2.43 33.62
CA SER A 201 1.27 3.54 33.86
C SER A 201 1.97 4.72 34.57
N ALA A 202 2.80 4.44 35.57
CA ALA A 202 3.55 5.48 36.28
C ALA A 202 4.49 6.26 35.34
N ALA A 203 5.25 5.56 34.49
CA ALA A 203 6.14 6.19 33.51
C ALA A 203 5.35 7.04 32.49
N LEU A 204 4.23 6.52 31.96
CA LEU A 204 3.38 7.24 31.02
C LEU A 204 2.80 8.52 31.66
N VAL A 205 2.36 8.46 32.91
CA VAL A 205 1.84 9.62 33.65
C VAL A 205 2.93 10.65 33.91
N GLU A 206 4.09 10.22 34.42
CA GLU A 206 5.22 11.09 34.75
C GLU A 206 5.76 11.82 33.52
N TRP A 207 5.83 11.14 32.37
CA TRP A 207 6.41 11.69 31.16
C TRP A 207 5.44 12.60 30.40
N SER A 208 4.14 12.47 30.65
CA SER A 208 3.12 13.32 30.03
C SER A 208 3.30 14.78 30.46
N GLY A 209 3.22 15.71 29.50
CA GLY A 209 3.54 17.13 29.68
C GLY A 209 5.00 17.48 29.37
N ALA A 210 5.96 16.68 29.85
CA ALA A 210 7.37 16.80 29.47
C ALA A 210 7.58 16.35 28.01
N CYS A 211 6.98 15.22 27.64
CA CYS A 211 6.91 14.72 26.28
C CYS A 211 5.57 15.15 25.65
N ASN A 212 5.55 15.49 24.35
CA ASN A 212 4.30 15.61 23.59
C ASN A 212 4.02 14.36 22.75
N LEU A 213 5.01 13.46 22.60
CA LEU A 213 4.85 12.15 22.00
C LEU A 213 5.54 11.10 22.88
N ILE A 214 4.84 10.04 23.26
CA ILE A 214 5.40 8.86 23.91
C ILE A 214 5.14 7.64 23.04
N LEU A 215 6.21 6.93 22.71
CA LEU A 215 6.16 5.66 22.00
C LEU A 215 6.55 4.55 22.99
N THR A 216 5.68 3.56 23.16
CA THR A 216 6.08 2.33 23.84
C THR A 216 6.45 1.25 22.84
N THR A 217 7.31 0.30 23.22
CA THR A 217 7.59 -0.89 22.41
C THR A 217 7.62 -2.14 23.27
N GLY A 218 6.79 -3.13 22.92
CA GLY A 218 6.66 -4.39 23.66
C GLY A 218 5.44 -4.46 24.58
N GLY A 219 5.16 -5.67 25.08
CA GLY A 219 4.03 -5.93 25.98
C GLY A 219 2.64 -5.83 25.35
N THR A 220 2.51 -5.91 24.01
CA THR A 220 1.24 -5.75 23.26
C THR A 220 0.64 -7.07 22.75
N GLY A 221 1.25 -8.21 23.04
CA GLY A 221 0.80 -9.52 22.57
C GLY A 221 -0.31 -10.15 23.42
N LEU A 222 -0.45 -11.48 23.32
CA LEU A 222 -1.46 -12.28 24.03
C LEU A 222 -0.95 -12.93 25.32
N SER A 223 0.34 -12.78 25.65
CA SER A 223 0.90 -13.34 26.87
C SER A 223 0.18 -12.74 28.10
N PRO A 224 -0.04 -13.51 29.18
CA PRO A 224 -0.54 -12.95 30.44
C PRO A 224 0.33 -11.82 31.00
N ARG A 225 1.60 -11.74 30.58
CA ARG A 225 2.52 -10.65 30.93
C ARG A 225 2.33 -9.42 30.03
N ASP A 226 1.84 -9.58 28.80
CA ASP A 226 1.62 -8.45 27.91
C ASP A 226 0.53 -7.54 28.51
N VAL A 227 0.90 -6.41 29.10
CA VAL A 227 -0.04 -5.50 29.81
C VAL A 227 0.10 -4.04 29.39
N THR A 228 0.93 -3.75 28.38
CA THR A 228 1.18 -2.38 27.91
C THR A 228 -0.10 -1.68 27.42
N PRO A 229 -1.00 -2.32 26.65
CA PRO A 229 -2.24 -1.68 26.23
C PRO A 229 -3.15 -1.33 27.40
N ASP A 230 -3.29 -2.25 28.35
CA ASP A 230 -4.14 -2.09 29.54
C ASP A 230 -3.63 -0.94 30.42
N ALA A 231 -2.31 -0.87 30.62
CA ALA A 231 -1.63 0.21 31.34
C ALA A 231 -1.70 1.56 30.61
N THR A 232 -1.77 1.55 29.27
CA THR A 232 -1.94 2.76 28.45
C THR A 232 -3.37 3.28 28.56
N LEU A 233 -4.36 2.38 28.42
CA LEU A 233 -5.78 2.74 28.49
C LEU A 233 -6.21 3.22 29.88
N SER A 234 -5.52 2.80 30.94
CA SER A 234 -5.80 3.27 32.30
C SER A 234 -5.37 4.72 32.57
N VAL A 235 -4.50 5.30 31.72
CA VAL A 235 -3.92 6.64 31.95
C VAL A 235 -4.27 7.68 30.90
N VAL A 236 -4.72 7.28 29.71
CA VAL A 236 -5.14 8.23 28.66
C VAL A 236 -6.48 8.88 29.01
N ASP A 237 -6.61 10.17 28.72
CA ASP A 237 -7.86 10.91 28.91
C ASP A 237 -8.83 10.66 27.75
N LYS A 238 -8.29 10.52 26.52
CA LYS A 238 -9.06 10.25 25.31
C LYS A 238 -8.39 9.11 24.53
N PRO A 239 -9.00 7.93 24.44
CA PRO A 239 -8.52 6.85 23.56
C PRO A 239 -8.56 7.27 22.08
N LEU A 240 -7.59 6.81 21.29
CA LEU A 240 -7.47 7.06 19.85
C LEU A 240 -7.47 5.75 19.05
N PRO A 241 -8.61 5.03 19.01
CA PRO A 241 -8.70 3.74 18.30
C PRO A 241 -8.44 3.85 16.79
N GLY A 242 -8.62 5.04 16.19
CA GLY A 242 -8.32 5.25 14.77
C GLY A 242 -6.84 5.07 14.43
N ILE A 243 -5.93 5.44 15.33
CA ILE A 243 -4.48 5.21 15.13
C ILE A 243 -4.20 3.71 15.16
N THR A 244 -4.74 3.00 16.16
CA THR A 244 -4.49 1.56 16.32
C THR A 244 -5.10 0.75 15.18
N GLU A 245 -6.29 1.12 14.70
CA GLU A 245 -6.94 0.50 13.54
C GLU A 245 -6.11 0.69 12.27
N LEU A 246 -5.61 1.91 12.01
CA LEU A 246 -4.74 2.19 10.87
C LEU A 246 -3.46 1.35 10.94
N LEU A 247 -2.77 1.38 12.07
CA LEU A 247 -1.53 0.62 12.29
C LEU A 247 -1.76 -0.89 12.11
N LEU A 248 -2.85 -1.42 12.66
CA LEU A 248 -3.23 -2.83 12.54
C LEU A 248 -3.54 -3.21 11.09
N ARG A 249 -4.40 -2.44 10.42
CA ARG A 249 -4.83 -2.67 9.04
C ARG A 249 -3.64 -2.72 8.08
N GLU A 250 -2.68 -1.82 8.24
CA GLU A 250 -1.49 -1.80 7.39
C GLU A 250 -0.49 -2.89 7.78
N SER A 251 -0.33 -3.19 9.08
CA SER A 251 0.56 -4.25 9.55
C SER A 251 0.12 -5.65 9.10
N ILE A 252 -1.18 -5.94 9.08
CA ILE A 252 -1.73 -7.26 8.65
C ILE A 252 -1.39 -7.57 7.18
N LYS A 253 -1.25 -6.55 6.33
CA LYS A 253 -0.85 -6.73 4.93
C LYS A 253 0.59 -7.25 4.79
N LEU A 254 1.44 -6.98 5.79
CA LEU A 254 2.85 -7.35 5.80
C LEU A 254 3.10 -8.63 6.59
N GLU A 255 2.41 -8.79 7.72
CA GLU A 255 2.54 -9.91 8.66
C GLU A 255 1.16 -10.31 9.19
N PRO A 256 0.57 -11.43 8.75
CA PRO A 256 -0.76 -11.86 9.18
C PRO A 256 -0.90 -11.99 10.69
N LEU A 257 0.18 -12.36 11.41
CA LEU A 257 0.17 -12.46 12.87
C LEU A 257 0.06 -11.11 13.58
N ALA A 258 0.21 -9.98 12.88
CA ALA A 258 -0.05 -8.65 13.43
C ALA A 258 -1.49 -8.51 13.94
N ALA A 259 -2.43 -9.31 13.41
CA ALA A 259 -3.83 -9.39 13.87
C ALA A 259 -3.98 -9.73 15.36
N LEU A 260 -2.94 -10.29 15.99
CA LEU A 260 -2.94 -10.65 17.42
C LEU A 260 -2.47 -9.50 18.34
N SER A 261 -2.04 -8.38 17.77
CA SER A 261 -1.60 -7.21 18.54
C SER A 261 -2.80 -6.56 19.23
N ARG A 262 -2.64 -6.24 20.52
CA ARG A 262 -3.60 -5.49 21.33
C ARG A 262 -3.22 -4.03 21.52
N ALA A 263 -2.29 -3.50 20.71
CA ALA A 263 -1.76 -2.14 20.86
C ALA A 263 -2.86 -1.08 21.10
N ALA A 264 -2.64 -0.18 22.06
CA ALA A 264 -3.50 0.96 22.33
C ALA A 264 -2.82 2.28 21.91
N ALA A 265 -3.64 3.31 21.70
CA ALA A 265 -3.19 4.69 21.54
C ALA A 265 -4.20 5.63 22.18
N GLY A 266 -3.75 6.80 22.60
CA GLY A 266 -4.60 7.82 23.20
C GLY A 266 -3.83 9.07 23.56
N THR A 267 -4.54 10.07 24.07
CA THR A 267 -3.96 11.33 24.52
C THR A 267 -4.09 11.46 26.03
N ARG A 268 -3.03 11.96 26.68
CA ARG A 268 -3.03 12.39 28.07
C ARG A 268 -2.58 13.84 28.13
N GLY A 269 -3.47 14.76 28.48
CA GLY A 269 -3.27 16.20 28.31
C GLY A 269 -2.85 16.53 26.87
N ARG A 270 -1.63 17.09 26.72
CA ARG A 270 -1.03 17.44 25.42
C ARG A 270 -0.04 16.39 24.89
N THR A 271 -0.11 15.17 25.41
CA THR A 271 0.80 14.09 25.06
C THR A 271 0.05 13.01 24.29
N LEU A 272 0.52 12.72 23.08
CA LEU A 272 0.10 11.56 22.31
C LEU A 272 0.89 10.33 22.78
N ILE A 273 0.19 9.24 23.10
CA ILE A 273 0.78 7.96 23.52
C ILE A 273 0.38 6.90 22.49
N VAL A 274 1.36 6.17 21.95
CA VAL A 274 1.14 5.10 20.97
C VAL A 274 1.95 3.87 21.33
N ASN A 275 1.30 2.71 21.43
CA ASN A 275 1.98 1.44 21.63
C ASN A 275 2.45 0.84 20.31
N LEU A 276 3.72 0.46 20.25
CA LEU A 276 4.31 -0.24 19.11
C LEU A 276 4.63 -1.70 19.49
N PRO A 277 4.69 -2.62 18.51
CA PRO A 277 5.10 -3.99 18.76
C PRO A 277 6.53 -4.08 19.32
N GLY A 278 6.87 -5.21 19.94
CA GLY A 278 8.19 -5.41 20.56
C GLY A 278 9.33 -5.80 19.61
N ARG A 279 9.03 -6.15 18.34
CA ARG A 279 10.04 -6.55 17.35
C ARG A 279 10.58 -5.31 16.61
N PRO A 280 11.91 -5.13 16.44
CA PRO A 280 12.47 -3.93 15.80
C PRO A 280 11.92 -3.66 14.40
N LYS A 281 11.79 -4.71 13.57
CA LYS A 281 11.19 -4.60 12.23
C LYS A 281 9.77 -4.02 12.27
N ALA A 282 8.94 -4.53 13.19
CA ALA A 282 7.55 -4.11 13.32
C ALA A 282 7.43 -2.67 13.87
N VAL A 283 8.36 -2.25 14.73
CA VAL A 283 8.48 -0.84 15.17
C VAL A 283 8.69 0.08 13.97
N VAL A 284 9.66 -0.23 13.10
CA VAL A 284 9.95 0.57 11.90
C VAL A 284 8.75 0.63 10.95
N GLU A 285 8.09 -0.51 10.72
CA GLU A 285 6.90 -0.59 9.87
C GLU A 285 5.76 0.28 10.42
N ASN A 286 5.48 0.20 11.73
CA ASN A 286 4.43 1.00 12.37
C ASN A 286 4.77 2.50 12.38
N LEU A 287 6.03 2.86 12.62
CA LEU A 287 6.45 4.25 12.58
C LEU A 287 6.31 4.87 11.20
N ARG A 288 6.61 4.14 10.12
CA ARG A 288 6.42 4.64 8.75
C ARG A 288 4.98 5.03 8.45
N ILE A 289 4.01 4.34 9.06
CA ILE A 289 2.58 4.63 8.93
C ILE A 289 2.19 5.83 9.82
N LEU A 290 2.72 5.89 11.05
CA LEU A 290 2.38 6.92 12.04
C LEU A 290 2.98 8.30 11.71
N MET A 291 4.24 8.35 11.29
CA MET A 291 5.04 9.57 11.16
C MET A 291 4.40 10.67 10.29
N PRO A 292 3.77 10.35 9.12
CA PRO A 292 3.07 11.35 8.31
C PRO A 292 1.91 12.07 9.03
N LEU A 293 1.38 11.48 10.11
CA LEU A 293 0.25 12.02 10.86
C LEU A 293 0.70 12.91 12.04
N LEU A 294 1.94 12.74 12.51
CA LEU A 294 2.42 13.32 13.76
C LEU A 294 2.37 14.84 13.76
N ALA A 295 2.77 15.49 12.67
CA ALA A 295 2.78 16.95 12.58
C ALA A 295 1.38 17.54 12.84
N HIS A 296 0.35 16.97 12.21
CA HIS A 296 -1.02 17.43 12.42
C HIS A 296 -1.50 17.10 13.84
N ALA A 297 -1.33 15.86 14.29
CA ALA A 297 -1.81 15.43 15.61
C ALA A 297 -1.20 16.26 16.76
N LEU A 298 0.10 16.53 16.72
CA LEU A 298 0.80 17.29 17.75
C LEU A 298 0.45 18.79 17.70
N ASN A 299 0.18 19.33 16.52
CA ASN A 299 -0.31 20.71 16.38
C ASN A 299 -1.70 20.89 16.95
N GLU A 300 -2.63 19.96 16.70
CA GLU A 300 -3.96 20.03 17.30
C GLU A 300 -3.89 19.97 18.83
N LEU A 301 -3.04 19.11 19.39
CA LEU A 301 -2.81 19.04 20.84
C LEU A 301 -2.14 20.30 21.43
N ALA A 302 -1.42 21.07 20.62
CA ALA A 302 -0.79 22.32 21.05
C ALA A 302 -1.76 23.52 21.05
N LYS A 303 -2.82 23.49 20.20
CA LYS A 303 -3.78 24.60 20.03
C LYS A 303 -4.76 24.78 21.19
N GLU A 304 -5.03 23.76 21.99
CA GLU A 304 -5.92 23.84 23.17
C GLU A 304 -5.21 24.54 24.36
N ALA A 305 -4.70 25.76 24.14
CA ALA A 305 -4.02 26.60 25.13
C ALA A 305 -4.77 27.91 25.42
#